data_AF-A0A932P109-F1
#
_entry.id   AF-A0A932P109-F1
#
_cell.length_a   1.000
_cell.length_b   1.000
_cell.length_c   1.000
_cell.angle_alpha   90.00
_cell.angle_beta   90.00
_cell.angle_gamma   90.00
#
_symmetry.space_group_name_H-M   'P 1'
#
loop_
_entity.id
_entity.type
_entity.pdbx_description
1 polymer ?
#
loop_
_entity_poly.entity_id
_entity_poly.type
_entity_poly.pdbx_seq_one_letter_code
_entity_poly.pdbx_strand_id
1 'polypeptide(L)'
;MMDYKDLTSLFIRVTGLVIIVLTVADLPNWIPSGMALLMKKSYLECTFVIGVPLTIPLLVGASLFFFPRTITNKIVRIDGLSQDTAGLLPQLEQLAFGVLGAYLLFRAFSDVVFQLSEMLFLQWRVSMGRSMISEPILTPTKFGNLAATGGQIAFAVWLLAGTNGFLAVVRKLRGQD
;
A
#
# COMPACT_ATOMS: atom_id res chain seq x y z
N MET A 1 14.07 -14.84 -25.84
CA MET A 1 14.43 -15.27 -24.47
C MET A 1 14.38 -14.02 -23.60
N MET A 2 13.59 -14.01 -22.52
CA MET A 2 13.35 -12.78 -21.74
C MET A 2 14.62 -12.37 -20.99
N ASP A 3 15.06 -11.11 -21.15
CA ASP A 3 16.27 -10.60 -20.49
C ASP A 3 16.06 -10.57 -18.96
N TYR A 4 17.02 -11.14 -18.24
CA TYR A 4 17.03 -11.20 -16.77
C TYR A 4 17.00 -9.79 -16.15
N LYS A 5 17.58 -8.80 -16.84
CA LYS A 5 17.56 -7.39 -16.40
C LYS A 5 16.17 -6.79 -16.42
N ASP A 6 15.40 -7.09 -17.46
CA ASP A 6 14.04 -6.60 -17.64
C ASP A 6 13.10 -7.19 -16.59
N LEU A 7 13.24 -8.49 -16.33
CA LEU A 7 12.51 -9.19 -15.29
C LEU A 7 12.85 -8.65 -13.89
N THR A 8 14.13 -8.46 -13.59
CA THR A 8 14.58 -7.88 -12.30
C THR A 8 14.10 -6.44 -12.14
N SER A 9 14.15 -5.63 -13.20
CA SER A 9 13.60 -4.26 -13.22
C SER A 9 12.11 -4.26 -12.95
N LEU A 10 11.37 -5.22 -13.49
CA LEU A 10 9.93 -5.36 -13.25
C LEU A 10 9.66 -5.73 -11.79
N PHE A 11 10.38 -6.69 -11.21
CA PHE A 11 10.27 -7.04 -9.80
C PHE A 11 10.54 -5.84 -8.89
N ILE A 12 11.63 -5.10 -9.12
CA ILE A 12 11.96 -3.89 -8.36
C ILE A 12 10.81 -2.88 -8.42
N ARG A 13 10.23 -2.67 -9.61
CA ARG A 13 9.12 -1.74 -9.79
C ARG A 13 7.87 -2.19 -9.03
N VAL A 14 7.52 -3.47 -9.13
CA VAL A 14 6.36 -4.05 -8.41
C VAL A 14 6.57 -3.93 -6.91
N THR A 15 7.75 -4.28 -6.39
CA THR A 15 8.10 -4.12 -4.97
C THR A 15 7.99 -2.67 -4.52
N GLY A 16 8.51 -1.72 -5.30
CA GLY A 16 8.38 -0.29 -5.01
C GLY A 16 6.93 0.15 -4.91
N LEU A 17 6.09 -0.30 -5.85
CA LEU A 17 4.65 -0.04 -5.80
C LEU A 17 4.02 -0.65 -4.56
N VAL A 18 4.31 -1.93 -4.23
CA VAL A 18 3.78 -2.60 -3.04
C VAL A 18 4.08 -1.77 -1.78
N ILE A 19 5.31 -1.28 -1.63
CA ILE A 19 5.69 -0.45 -0.49
C ILE A 19 4.84 0.83 -0.43
N ILE A 20 4.70 1.54 -1.55
CA ILE A 20 3.87 2.77 -1.59
C ILE A 20 2.44 2.45 -1.17
N VAL A 21 1.86 1.40 -1.75
CA VAL A 21 0.45 1.06 -1.51
C VAL A 21 0.22 0.66 -0.06
N LEU A 22 1.09 -0.18 0.52
CA LEU A 22 1.00 -0.54 1.93
C LEU A 22 1.14 0.67 2.84
N THR A 23 2.09 1.55 2.55
CA THR A 23 2.33 2.77 3.34
C THR A 23 1.13 3.71 3.31
N VAL A 24 0.51 3.88 2.14
CA VAL A 24 -0.69 4.72 1.97
C VAL A 24 -1.91 4.07 2.62
N ALA A 25 -2.06 2.75 2.51
CA ALA A 25 -3.17 2.02 3.13
C ALA A 25 -3.10 2.07 4.66
N ASP A 26 -1.90 2.08 5.23
CA ASP A 26 -1.69 2.18 6.68
C ASP A 26 -1.86 3.60 7.22
N LEU A 27 -1.85 4.63 6.36
CA LEU A 27 -1.89 6.05 6.76
C LEU A 27 -3.05 6.37 7.73
N PRO A 28 -4.30 5.88 7.53
CA PRO A 28 -5.40 6.19 8.43
C PRO A 28 -5.24 5.57 9.84
N ASN A 29 -4.42 4.53 10.01
CA ASN A 29 -4.09 3.96 11.33
C ASN A 29 -3.15 4.89 12.13
N TRP A 30 -2.35 5.70 11.45
CA TRP A 30 -1.42 6.63 12.09
C TRP A 30 -2.08 7.96 12.52
N ILE A 31 -3.18 8.36 11.87
CA ILE A 31 -3.86 9.64 12.15
C ILE A 31 -4.36 9.74 13.61
N PRO A 32 -5.08 8.76 14.19
CA PRO A 32 -5.59 8.86 15.56
C PRO A 32 -4.45 8.95 16.59
N SER A 33 -3.43 8.10 16.41
CA SER A 33 -2.21 8.06 17.24
C SER A 33 -1.48 9.40 17.20
N GLY A 34 -1.41 10.00 16.02
CA GLY A 34 -0.78 11.29 15.80
C GLY A 34 -1.52 12.47 16.41
N MET A 35 -2.85 12.51 16.25
CA MET A 35 -3.67 13.52 16.89
C MET A 35 -3.59 13.44 18.42
N ALA A 36 -3.57 12.24 19.00
CA ALA A 36 -3.40 12.06 20.43
C ALA A 36 -2.04 12.57 20.95
N LEU A 37 -0.97 12.42 20.17
CA LEU A 37 0.36 12.95 20.47
C LEU A 37 0.43 14.47 20.35
N LEU A 38 -0.17 15.06 19.31
CA LEU A 38 -0.25 16.52 19.13
C LEU A 38 -0.96 17.23 20.28
N MET A 39 -1.94 16.57 20.92
CA MET A 39 -2.65 17.14 22.08
C MET A 39 -1.85 17.06 23.39
N LYS A 40 -0.82 16.21 23.48
CA LYS A 40 -0.10 15.93 24.75
C LYS A 40 1.39 16.25 24.74
N LYS A 41 2.04 16.34 23.58
CA LYS A 41 3.50 16.38 23.43
C LYS A 41 3.97 17.43 22.42
N SER A 42 5.28 17.73 22.46
CA SER A 42 5.95 18.68 21.57
C SER A 42 5.88 18.24 20.10
N TYR A 43 5.75 19.21 19.18
CA TYR A 43 5.64 18.98 17.72
C TYR A 43 6.75 18.09 17.16
N LEU A 44 7.97 18.17 17.70
CA LEU A 44 9.12 17.36 17.26
C LEU A 44 8.88 15.85 17.43
N GLU A 45 8.25 15.43 18.53
CA GLU A 45 7.99 14.01 18.78
C GLU A 45 6.93 13.48 17.81
N CYS A 46 5.93 14.30 17.46
CA CYS A 46 4.92 13.94 16.47
C CYS A 46 5.55 13.70 15.08
N THR A 47 6.50 14.56 14.68
CA THR A 47 7.20 14.40 13.39
C THR A 47 8.04 13.12 13.35
N PHE A 48 8.70 12.75 14.45
CA PHE A 48 9.48 11.50 14.50
C PHE A 48 8.59 10.25 14.52
N VAL A 49 7.46 10.29 15.23
CA VAL A 49 6.58 9.12 15.38
C VAL A 49 5.73 8.86 14.14
N ILE A 50 5.32 9.90 13.41
CA ILE A 50 4.45 9.75 12.22
C ILE A 50 5.23 10.03 10.94
N GLY A 51 5.95 11.15 10.91
CA GLY A 51 6.55 11.67 9.70
C GLY A 51 7.63 10.74 9.15
N VAL A 52 8.55 10.28 9.99
CA VAL A 52 9.66 9.39 9.58
C VAL A 52 9.15 8.04 9.04
N PRO A 53 8.30 7.28 9.77
CA PRO A 53 7.82 5.98 9.27
C PRO A 53 6.88 6.08 8.06
N LEU A 54 6.28 7.24 7.78
CA LEU A 54 5.55 7.46 6.53
C LEU A 54 6.48 7.88 5.39
N THR A 55 7.37 8.84 5.61
CA THR A 55 8.20 9.42 4.54
C THR A 55 9.26 8.47 4.02
N ILE A 56 9.94 7.71 4.89
CA ILE A 56 11.02 6.81 4.46
C ILE A 56 10.49 5.73 3.51
N PRO A 57 9.47 4.93 3.86
CA PRO A 57 8.95 3.91 2.95
C PRO A 57 8.40 4.50 1.66
N LEU A 58 7.76 5.68 1.71
CA LEU A 58 7.24 6.35 0.52
C LEU A 58 8.37 6.78 -0.42
N LEU A 59 9.46 7.33 0.11
CA LEU A 59 10.64 7.71 -0.67
C LEU A 59 11.35 6.47 -1.24
N VAL A 60 11.51 5.41 -0.44
CA VAL A 60 12.11 4.15 -0.89
C VAL A 60 11.26 3.52 -1.99
N GLY A 61 9.95 3.38 -1.75
CA GLY A 61 9.00 2.84 -2.71
C GLY A 61 8.94 3.65 -4.00
N ALA A 62 8.90 4.99 -3.91
CA ALA A 62 8.96 5.88 -5.06
C ALA A 62 10.28 5.73 -5.83
N SER A 63 11.42 5.64 -5.13
CA SER A 63 12.73 5.47 -5.78
C SER A 63 12.81 4.14 -6.56
N LEU A 64 12.29 3.06 -5.99
CA LEU A 64 12.22 1.74 -6.62
C LEU A 64 11.28 1.74 -7.82
N PHE A 65 10.15 2.46 -7.71
CA PHE A 65 9.14 2.51 -8.76
C PHE A 65 9.55 3.38 -9.96
N PHE A 66 10.14 4.55 -9.71
CA PHE A 66 10.55 5.49 -10.76
C PHE A 66 11.91 5.17 -11.37
N PHE A 67 12.85 4.64 -10.59
CA PHE A 67 14.23 4.38 -11.03
C PHE A 67 14.65 2.91 -10.96
N PRO A 68 13.84 1.95 -11.43
CA PRO A 68 14.20 0.54 -11.31
C PRO A 68 15.49 0.24 -12.08
N ARG A 69 15.67 0.82 -13.28
CA ARG A 69 16.87 0.65 -14.13
C ARG A 69 18.15 1.16 -13.49
N THR A 70 18.10 2.25 -12.74
CA THR A 70 19.28 2.78 -12.02
C THR A 70 19.77 1.79 -10.98
N ILE A 71 18.83 1.08 -10.35
CA ILE A 71 19.10 0.06 -9.34
C ILE A 71 19.59 -1.22 -10.01
N THR A 72 18.89 -1.71 -11.05
CA THR A 72 19.33 -2.91 -11.78
C THR A 72 20.69 -2.72 -12.45
N ASN A 73 20.99 -1.56 -13.03
CA ASN A 73 22.30 -1.31 -13.65
C ASN A 73 23.46 -1.26 -12.65
N LYS A 74 23.19 -0.83 -11.40
CA LYS A 74 24.21 -0.86 -10.33
C LYS A 74 24.47 -2.28 -9.82
N ILE A 75 23.43 -3.12 -9.76
CA ILE A 75 23.50 -4.49 -9.21
C ILE A 75 23.94 -5.50 -10.27
N VAL A 76 23.52 -5.30 -11.53
CA VAL A 76 23.67 -6.26 -12.63
C VAL A 76 24.45 -5.58 -13.77
N ARG A 77 25.78 -5.55 -13.64
CA ARG A 77 26.70 -5.23 -14.76
C ARG A 77 26.75 -6.43 -15.72
N ILE A 78 25.74 -6.56 -16.58
CA ILE A 78 25.78 -7.49 -17.72
C ILE A 78 25.79 -6.65 -18.99
N ASP A 79 26.95 -6.48 -19.59
CA ASP A 79 27.09 -5.77 -20.86
C ASP A 79 26.54 -6.65 -22.00
N GLY A 80 25.57 -6.16 -22.77
CA GLY A 80 25.24 -6.71 -24.09
C GLY A 80 23.97 -7.56 -24.26
N LEU A 81 22.82 -7.19 -23.69
CA LEU A 81 21.54 -7.87 -23.98
C LEU A 81 20.41 -6.90 -24.41
N SER A 82 19.50 -7.46 -25.20
CA SER A 82 18.95 -6.90 -26.44
C SER A 82 17.61 -6.17 -26.29
N GLN A 83 17.33 -5.25 -27.22
CA GLN A 83 16.16 -4.35 -27.27
C GLN A 83 14.78 -5.03 -27.53
N ASP A 84 14.70 -6.36 -27.64
CA ASP A 84 13.50 -7.05 -28.16
C ASP A 84 12.44 -7.42 -27.11
N THR A 85 12.67 -7.20 -25.81
CA THR A 85 11.68 -7.55 -24.76
C THR A 85 10.57 -6.51 -24.57
N ALA A 86 10.58 -5.41 -25.32
CA ALA A 86 9.69 -4.26 -25.12
C ALA A 86 8.18 -4.59 -25.23
N GLY A 87 7.81 -5.64 -25.97
CA GLY A 87 6.41 -6.01 -26.20
C GLY A 87 5.73 -6.76 -25.04
N LEU A 88 6.46 -7.57 -24.26
CA LEU A 88 5.88 -8.43 -23.20
C LEU A 88 5.86 -7.76 -21.82
N LEU A 89 6.72 -6.76 -21.61
CA LEU A 89 6.82 -6.04 -20.34
C LEU A 89 5.50 -5.42 -19.86
N PRO A 90 4.71 -4.74 -20.72
CA PRO A 90 3.46 -4.12 -20.32
C PRO A 90 2.41 -5.13 -19.84
N GLN A 91 2.37 -6.31 -20.46
CA GLN A 91 1.42 -7.37 -20.10
C GLN A 91 1.77 -7.98 -18.75
N LEU A 92 3.07 -8.18 -18.47
CA LEU A 92 3.52 -8.64 -17.15
C LEU A 92 3.27 -7.59 -16.07
N GLU A 93 3.48 -6.30 -16.37
CA GLU A 93 3.24 -5.21 -15.43
C GLU A 93 1.74 -5.11 -15.07
N GLN A 94 0.87 -5.25 -16.07
CA GLN A 94 -0.57 -5.35 -15.88
C GLN A 94 -0.97 -6.56 -15.05
N LEU A 95 -0.39 -7.74 -15.31
CA LEU A 95 -0.64 -8.94 -14.51
C LEU A 95 -0.21 -8.74 -13.06
N ALA A 96 0.97 -8.17 -12.84
CA ALA A 96 1.49 -7.91 -11.50
C ALA A 96 0.60 -6.94 -10.72
N PHE A 97 0.12 -5.86 -11.35
CA PHE A 97 -0.82 -4.94 -10.71
C PHE A 97 -2.19 -5.58 -10.43
N GLY A 98 -2.67 -6.44 -11.33
CA GLY A 98 -3.89 -7.23 -11.10
C GLY A 98 -3.76 -8.16 -9.90
N VAL A 99 -2.65 -8.90 -9.80
CA VAL A 99 -2.37 -9.78 -8.64
C VAL A 99 -2.24 -8.97 -7.35
N LEU A 100 -1.57 -7.82 -7.38
CA LEU A 100 -1.45 -6.92 -6.23
C LEU A 100 -2.83 -6.41 -5.77
N GLY A 101 -3.65 -5.95 -6.71
CA GLY A 101 -5.01 -5.48 -6.43
C GLY A 101 -5.87 -6.58 -5.83
N ALA A 102 -5.80 -7.80 -6.37
CA ALA A 102 -6.54 -8.95 -5.85
C ALA A 102 -6.09 -9.32 -4.42
N TYR A 103 -4.78 -9.33 -4.16
CA TYR A 103 -4.24 -9.56 -2.82
C TYR A 103 -4.72 -8.52 -1.81
N LEU A 104 -4.66 -7.23 -2.17
CA LEU A 104 -5.12 -6.14 -1.30
C LEU A 104 -6.62 -6.21 -1.02
N LEU A 105 -7.42 -6.60 -2.02
CA LEU A 105 -8.85 -6.80 -1.87
C LEU A 105 -9.15 -7.96 -0.90
N PHE A 106 -8.45 -9.09 -1.04
CA PHE A 106 -8.61 -10.24 -0.15
C PHE A 106 -8.23 -9.88 1.29
N ARG A 107 -7.10 -9.19 1.47
CA ARG A 107 -6.67 -8.70 2.79
C ARG A 107 -7.70 -7.75 3.40
N ALA A 108 -8.19 -6.78 2.62
CA ALA A 108 -9.20 -5.83 3.10
C ALA A 108 -10.51 -6.53 3.48
N PHE A 109 -10.92 -7.55 2.72
CA PHE A 109 -12.09 -8.37 3.05
C PHE A 109 -11.88 -9.11 4.38
N SER A 110 -10.70 -9.70 4.60
CA SER A 110 -10.34 -10.31 5.89
C SER A 110 -10.42 -9.30 7.04
N ASP A 111 -9.96 -8.07 6.84
CA ASP A 111 -10.02 -7.01 7.86
C ASP A 111 -11.47 -6.59 8.15
N VAL A 112 -12.33 -6.48 7.14
CA VAL A 112 -13.77 -6.24 7.32
C VAL A 112 -14.41 -7.36 8.14
N VAL A 113 -14.13 -8.62 7.80
CA VAL A 113 -14.66 -9.78 8.53
C VAL A 113 -14.21 -9.77 9.99
N PHE A 114 -12.94 -9.44 10.24
CA PHE A 114 -12.41 -9.31 11.60
C PHE A 114 -13.11 -8.19 12.39
N GLN A 115 -13.26 -7.00 11.81
CA GLN A 115 -13.92 -5.86 12.45
C GLN A 115 -15.39 -6.13 12.75
N LEU A 116 -16.10 -6.76 11.82
CA LEU A 116 -17.50 -7.18 12.02
C LEU A 116 -17.61 -8.23 13.12
N SER A 117 -16.71 -9.22 13.14
CA SER A 117 -16.68 -10.26 14.17
C SER A 117 -16.42 -9.66 15.55
N GLU A 118 -15.50 -8.70 15.65
CA GLU A 118 -15.22 -7.97 16.90
C GLU A 118 -16.45 -7.18 17.38
N MET A 119 -17.13 -6.47 16.47
CA MET A 119 -18.37 -5.74 16.81
C MET A 119 -19.47 -6.67 17.31
N LEU A 120 -19.73 -7.78 16.62
CA LEU A 120 -20.74 -8.76 17.02
C LEU A 120 -20.40 -9.40 18.37
N PHE A 121 -19.13 -9.73 18.59
CA PHE A 121 -18.66 -10.30 19.85
C PHE A 121 -18.84 -9.32 21.03
N LEU A 122 -18.57 -8.04 20.81
CA LEU A 122 -18.80 -6.99 21.82
C LEU A 122 -20.29 -6.83 22.14
N GLN A 123 -21.16 -6.78 21.13
CA GLN A 123 -22.61 -6.72 21.34
C GLN A 123 -23.13 -7.93 22.12
N TRP A 124 -22.64 -9.13 21.80
CA TRP A 124 -22.98 -10.35 22.52
C TRP A 124 -22.51 -10.35 23.97
N ARG A 125 -21.32 -9.79 24.26
CA ARG A 125 -20.86 -9.61 25.66
C ARG A 125 -21.72 -8.64 26.45
N VAL A 126 -22.15 -7.55 25.82
CA VAL A 126 -23.04 -6.55 26.46
C VAL A 126 -24.40 -7.17 26.77
N SER A 127 -24.99 -7.95 25.85
CA SER A 127 -26.28 -8.61 26.09
C SER A 127 -26.25 -9.68 27.19
N MET A 128 -25.08 -10.27 27.45
CA MET A 128 -24.86 -11.21 28.56
C MET A 128 -24.65 -10.54 29.94
N GLY A 129 -24.73 -9.20 30.04
CA GLY A 129 -24.53 -8.49 31.31
C GLY A 129 -23.12 -8.60 31.88
N ARG A 130 -22.13 -9.02 31.07
CA ARG A 130 -20.72 -9.16 31.48
C ARG A 130 -19.91 -7.87 31.29
N SER A 131 -20.58 -6.73 31.12
CA SER A 131 -19.93 -5.44 30.87
C SER A 131 -19.53 -4.74 32.17
N MET A 132 -18.42 -5.14 32.78
CA MET A 132 -17.76 -4.30 33.81
C MET A 132 -16.91 -3.18 33.20
N ILE A 133 -16.71 -3.17 31.87
CA ILE A 133 -15.96 -2.15 31.16
C ILE A 133 -16.75 -1.77 29.91
N SER A 134 -17.50 -0.68 29.98
CA SER A 134 -18.16 -0.07 28.83
C SER A 134 -17.13 0.74 28.04
N GLU A 135 -16.29 0.08 27.25
CA GLU A 135 -15.56 0.81 26.23
C GLU A 135 -16.56 1.35 25.19
N PRO A 136 -16.44 2.62 24.77
CA PRO A 136 -17.28 3.17 23.71
C PRO A 136 -17.18 2.30 22.46
N ILE A 137 -18.32 1.99 21.84
CA ILE A 137 -18.40 1.15 20.62
C ILE A 137 -17.52 1.70 19.49
N LEU A 138 -17.31 3.02 19.45
CA LEU A 138 -16.42 3.72 18.51
C LEU A 138 -15.31 4.43 19.27
N THR A 139 -14.19 3.75 19.48
CA THR A 139 -12.94 4.42 19.84
C THR A 139 -12.31 5.05 18.58
N PRO A 140 -11.54 6.16 18.71
CA PRO A 140 -10.86 6.80 17.57
C PRO A 140 -10.00 5.82 16.76
N THR A 141 -9.42 4.81 17.43
CA THR A 141 -8.65 3.74 16.82
C THR A 141 -9.51 2.85 15.93
N LYS A 142 -10.73 2.47 16.36
CA LYS A 142 -11.66 1.66 15.57
C LYS A 142 -12.13 2.40 14.33
N PHE A 143 -12.42 3.69 14.47
CA PHE A 143 -12.76 4.53 13.33
C PHE A 143 -11.58 4.62 12.33
N GLY A 144 -10.35 4.81 12.83
CA GLY A 144 -9.14 4.81 12.01
C GLY A 144 -8.97 3.51 11.22
N ASN A 145 -9.11 2.36 11.88
CA ASN A 145 -9.01 1.04 11.23
C ASN A 145 -10.10 0.85 10.15
N LEU A 146 -11.32 1.28 10.41
CA LEU A 146 -12.43 1.15 9.47
C LEU A 146 -12.25 2.06 8.24
N ALA A 147 -11.75 3.29 8.46
CA ALA A 147 -11.35 4.20 7.40
C ALA A 147 -10.16 3.66 6.59
N ALA A 148 -9.17 3.05 7.25
CA ALA A 148 -8.04 2.39 6.60
C ALA A 148 -8.51 1.26 5.68
N THR A 149 -9.38 0.38 6.18
CA THR A 149 -9.96 -0.70 5.38
C THR A 149 -10.77 -0.15 4.20
N GLY A 150 -11.55 0.92 4.39
CA GLY A 150 -12.27 1.59 3.31
C GLY A 150 -11.32 2.13 2.22
N GLY A 151 -10.25 2.82 2.64
CA GLY A 151 -9.21 3.31 1.72
C GLY A 151 -8.50 2.18 0.98
N GLN A 152 -8.19 1.07 1.66
CA GLN A 152 -7.56 -0.11 1.08
C GLN A 152 -8.48 -0.78 0.05
N ILE A 153 -9.79 -0.90 0.31
CA ILE A 153 -10.77 -1.41 -0.66
C ILE A 153 -10.82 -0.51 -1.89
N ALA A 154 -10.95 0.81 -1.69
CA ALA A 154 -10.99 1.77 -2.79
C ALA A 154 -9.73 1.66 -3.66
N PHE A 155 -8.56 1.54 -3.03
CA PHE A 155 -7.29 1.40 -3.73
C PHE A 155 -7.15 0.04 -4.44
N ALA A 156 -7.60 -1.05 -3.83
CA ALA A 156 -7.60 -2.38 -4.44
C ALA A 156 -8.51 -2.44 -5.66
N VAL A 157 -9.73 -1.91 -5.56
CA VAL A 157 -10.67 -1.78 -6.68
C VAL A 157 -10.08 -0.90 -7.78
N TRP A 158 -9.45 0.21 -7.40
CA TRP A 158 -8.78 1.10 -8.35
C TRP A 158 -7.62 0.41 -9.09
N LEU A 159 -6.79 -0.39 -8.40
CA LEU A 159 -5.74 -1.18 -9.05
C LEU A 159 -6.30 -2.26 -10.00
N LEU A 160 -7.37 -2.93 -9.60
CA LEU A 160 -8.03 -3.97 -10.41
C LEU A 160 -8.70 -3.39 -11.65
N ALA A 161 -9.43 -2.28 -11.51
CA ALA A 161 -10.11 -1.61 -12.61
C ALA A 161 -9.14 -0.80 -13.49
N GLY A 162 -8.05 -0.31 -12.89
CA GLY A 162 -7.16 0.69 -13.46
C GLY A 162 -5.91 0.15 -14.13
N THR A 163 -5.74 -1.16 -14.36
CA THR A 163 -4.48 -1.66 -14.95
C THR A 163 -4.13 -0.98 -16.29
N ASN A 164 -5.13 -0.60 -17.09
CA ASN A 164 -4.91 0.16 -18.33
C ASN A 164 -4.77 1.68 -18.09
N GLY A 165 -5.54 2.25 -17.16
CA GLY A 165 -5.55 3.70 -16.87
C GLY A 165 -4.33 4.17 -16.08
N PHE A 166 -3.87 3.37 -15.12
CA PHE A 166 -2.66 3.65 -14.34
C PHE A 166 -1.41 3.59 -15.22
N LEU A 167 -1.31 2.60 -16.10
CA LEU A 167 -0.23 2.53 -17.08
C LEU A 167 -0.24 3.75 -18.02
N ALA A 168 -1.41 4.24 -18.44
CA ALA A 168 -1.52 5.45 -19.25
C ALA A 168 -1.04 6.71 -18.49
N VAL A 169 -1.43 6.88 -17.22
CA VAL A 169 -0.99 8.01 -16.39
C VAL A 169 0.52 7.94 -16.12
N VAL A 170 1.05 6.76 -15.82
CA VAL A 170 2.49 6.57 -15.59
C VAL A 170 3.30 6.81 -16.86
N ARG A 171 2.81 6.38 -18.03
CA ARG A 171 3.45 6.68 -19.33
C ARG A 171 3.47 8.18 -19.61
N LYS A 172 2.34 8.86 -19.37
CA LYS A 172 2.22 10.32 -19.52
C LYS A 172 3.15 11.09 -18.58
N LEU A 173 3.25 10.68 -17.31
CA LEU A 173 4.18 11.28 -16.34
C LEU A 173 5.66 11.05 -16.70
N ARG A 174 5.96 10.05 -17.52
CA ARG A 174 7.32 9.73 -17.98
C ARG A 174 7.66 10.33 -19.35
N GLY A 175 6.74 11.07 -19.98
CA GLY A 175 6.94 11.63 -21.33
C GLY A 175 7.08 10.55 -22.41
N GLN A 176 6.47 9.38 -22.20
CA GLN A 176 6.39 8.30 -23.17
C GLN A 176 5.01 8.31 -23.84
N ASP A 177 4.75 9.36 -24.63
CA ASP A 177 3.62 9.44 -25.56
C ASP A 177 4.12 9.23 -26.99
#